data_AF-A0A5J6YTA2-F1
#
_entry.id   AF-A0A5J6YTA2-F1
#
_cell.length_a   1.000
_cell.length_b   1.000
_cell.length_c   1.000
_cell.angle_alpha   90.00
_cell.angle_beta   90.00
_cell.angle_gamma   90.00
#
_symmetry.space_group_name_H-M   'P 1'
#
loop_
_entity.id
_entity.type
_entity.pdbx_description
1 polymer ?
#
loop_
_entity_poly.entity_id
_entity_poly.type
_entity_poly.pdbx_seq_one_letter_code
_entity_poly.pdbx_strand_id
1 'polypeptide(L)'
;MNPVKTAFKLALPAVERAVLAADRAISSYVQPRRARGKLLLQPYVGWGTPHGVELTGRVLLPRTMSPPATGDRRWRNFLNSMRRLFSREVGGVRVNGVLDGISASAVSDDNGYFTLNFTPLSPLPGGWHEAALSIEGKEGQTRARVQVIGAARFGVISDLDDTVIQSDVTSLPRMLVTALTGNARTRSPFPGVGALYRALAREGEGRNPVFYVSSSPWNFFDLLWQFLDYRRIPLGPMFLRSWGAGLLAEHGGHKHGVIDRLFERFPDLKFVLIGDSGEQDALIYSEVVRKYAGRVLAVYIRDITGAFQDETVLKLRGELARAGVDLVLAADSLNAAGHAMAMGLITPSEYRGVLVSVTGPTER
;
A
#
# COMPACT_ATOMS: atom_id res chain seq x y z
N MET A 1 -26.02 -14.89 -29.00
CA MET A 1 -25.79 -14.86 -27.53
C MET A 1 -25.39 -16.27 -27.10
N ASN A 2 -24.21 -16.48 -26.49
CA ASN A 2 -23.69 -17.84 -26.24
C ASN A 2 -24.43 -18.49 -25.04
N PRO A 3 -25.21 -19.57 -25.24
CA PRO A 3 -26.06 -20.17 -24.20
C PRO A 3 -25.23 -20.72 -23.03
N VAL A 4 -24.01 -21.19 -23.29
CA VAL A 4 -23.07 -21.69 -22.27
C VAL A 4 -22.62 -20.57 -21.33
N LYS A 5 -22.32 -19.38 -21.86
CA LYS A 5 -21.95 -18.20 -21.03
C LYS A 5 -23.11 -17.73 -20.15
N THR A 6 -24.34 -17.91 -20.60
CA THR A 6 -25.55 -17.50 -19.88
C THR A 6 -25.85 -18.48 -18.74
N ALA A 7 -25.76 -19.79 -19.01
CA ALA A 7 -25.89 -20.84 -18.01
C ALA A 7 -24.78 -20.77 -16.93
N PHE A 8 -23.54 -20.48 -17.33
CA PHE A 8 -22.44 -20.29 -16.38
C PHE A 8 -22.64 -19.06 -15.49
N LYS A 9 -23.08 -17.92 -16.05
CA LYS A 9 -23.44 -16.72 -15.26
C LYS A 9 -24.59 -16.98 -14.27
N LEU A 10 -25.55 -17.81 -14.63
CA LEU A 10 -26.67 -18.21 -13.75
C LEU A 10 -26.23 -19.15 -12.62
N ALA A 11 -25.25 -20.02 -12.87
CA ALA A 11 -24.72 -20.96 -11.88
C ALA A 11 -23.66 -20.35 -10.94
N LEU A 12 -22.97 -19.29 -11.39
CA LEU A 12 -21.87 -18.65 -10.67
C LEU A 12 -22.22 -18.28 -9.21
N PRO A 13 -23.36 -17.65 -8.89
CA PRO A 13 -23.69 -17.30 -7.51
C PRO A 13 -23.91 -18.52 -6.60
N ALA A 14 -24.40 -19.63 -7.15
CA ALA A 14 -24.59 -20.87 -6.39
C ALA A 14 -23.25 -21.55 -6.10
N VAL A 15 -22.33 -21.54 -7.07
CA VAL A 15 -20.96 -22.03 -6.91
C VAL A 15 -20.21 -21.18 -5.87
N GLU A 16 -20.30 -19.85 -5.95
CA GLU A 16 -19.69 -18.94 -4.97
C GLU A 16 -20.21 -19.20 -3.55
N ARG A 17 -21.53 -19.36 -3.37
CA ARG A 17 -22.10 -19.70 -2.05
C ARG A 17 -21.61 -21.05 -1.54
N ALA A 18 -21.50 -22.05 -2.41
CA ALA A 18 -21.01 -23.38 -2.03
C ALA A 18 -19.53 -23.33 -1.61
N VAL A 19 -18.70 -22.58 -2.32
CA VAL A 19 -17.29 -22.36 -1.97
C VAL A 19 -17.18 -21.63 -0.62
N LEU A 20 -17.94 -20.56 -0.41
CA LEU A 20 -17.96 -19.80 0.85
C LEU A 20 -18.48 -20.64 2.04
N ALA A 21 -19.44 -21.54 1.80
CA ALA A 21 -19.96 -22.45 2.82
C ALA A 21 -18.93 -23.52 3.19
N ALA A 22 -18.24 -24.10 2.20
CA ALA A 22 -17.16 -25.05 2.43
C ALA A 22 -15.99 -24.38 3.19
N ASP A 23 -15.62 -23.16 2.81
CA ASP A 23 -14.57 -22.38 3.48
C ASP A 23 -14.93 -22.09 4.95
N ARG A 24 -16.16 -21.65 5.23
CA ARG A 24 -16.66 -21.48 6.61
C ARG A 24 -16.67 -22.78 7.42
N ALA A 25 -17.05 -23.90 6.82
CA ALA A 25 -17.05 -25.20 7.49
C ALA A 25 -15.62 -25.64 7.85
N ILE A 26 -14.66 -25.44 6.94
CA ILE A 26 -13.24 -25.72 7.20
C ILE A 26 -12.69 -24.77 8.27
N SER A 27 -13.00 -23.47 8.17
CA SER A 27 -12.55 -22.46 9.13
C SER A 27 -13.06 -22.76 10.55
N SER A 28 -14.36 -23.00 10.71
CA SER A 28 -14.96 -23.33 12.01
C SER A 28 -14.36 -24.60 12.65
N TYR A 29 -13.91 -25.57 11.86
CA TYR A 29 -13.21 -26.76 12.36
C TYR A 29 -11.75 -26.48 12.77
N VAL A 30 -11.03 -25.65 12.00
CA VAL A 30 -9.58 -25.47 12.14
C VAL A 30 -9.21 -24.31 13.07
N GLN A 31 -9.94 -23.19 13.03
CA GLN A 31 -9.60 -21.95 13.76
C GLN A 31 -9.56 -22.13 15.29
N PRO A 32 -10.50 -22.83 15.95
CA PRO A 32 -10.45 -23.00 17.41
C PRO A 32 -9.17 -23.71 17.88
N ARG A 33 -8.63 -24.62 17.06
CA ARG A 33 -7.35 -25.30 17.34
C ARG A 33 -6.16 -24.35 17.12
N ARG A 34 -6.21 -23.50 16.10
CA ARG A 34 -5.16 -22.51 15.83
C ARG A 34 -5.10 -21.44 16.92
N ALA A 35 -6.24 -20.92 17.38
CA ALA A 35 -6.33 -19.88 18.41
C ALA A 35 -5.68 -20.29 19.75
N ARG A 36 -5.65 -21.58 20.06
CA ARG A 36 -4.98 -22.12 21.26
C ARG A 36 -3.45 -22.11 21.18
N GLY A 37 -2.86 -22.03 20.00
CA GLY A 37 -1.41 -22.02 19.80
C GLY A 37 -0.73 -20.72 20.23
N LYS A 38 0.61 -20.66 20.18
CA LYS A 38 1.34 -19.38 20.27
C LYS A 38 0.88 -18.50 19.11
N LEU A 39 0.49 -17.27 19.37
CA LEU A 39 0.01 -16.35 18.33
C LEU A 39 1.04 -15.24 18.11
N LEU A 40 1.12 -14.76 16.88
CA LEU A 40 1.89 -13.59 16.48
C LEU A 40 0.90 -12.51 16.05
N LEU A 41 1.03 -11.32 16.63
CA LEU A 41 0.30 -10.13 16.21
C LEU A 41 1.21 -9.33 15.29
N GLN A 42 0.82 -9.22 14.02
CA GLN A 42 1.52 -8.43 13.00
C GLN A 42 0.70 -7.17 12.74
N PRO A 43 1.03 -6.04 13.38
CA PRO A 43 0.37 -4.78 13.06
C PRO A 43 0.85 -4.23 11.72
N TYR A 44 -0.05 -3.53 11.03
CA TYR A 44 0.30 -2.66 9.92
C TYR A 44 0.36 -1.21 10.41
N VAL A 45 0.48 -0.26 9.47
CA VAL A 45 0.42 1.17 9.81
C VAL A 45 -1.03 1.60 9.98
N GLY A 46 -1.36 2.11 11.15
CA GLY A 46 -2.62 2.82 11.38
C GLY A 46 -2.59 4.23 10.78
N TRP A 47 -3.76 4.78 10.48
CA TRP A 47 -3.88 6.07 9.82
C TRP A 47 -5.24 6.72 10.12
N GLY A 48 -5.31 8.04 10.01
CA GLY A 48 -6.60 8.73 10.15
C GLY A 48 -6.48 10.23 10.35
N THR A 49 -7.56 10.82 10.81
CA THR A 49 -7.66 12.24 11.16
C THR A 49 -7.47 12.40 12.67
N PRO A 50 -7.29 13.64 13.19
CA PRO A 50 -7.30 13.91 14.62
C PRO A 50 -8.54 13.39 15.37
N HIS A 51 -9.65 13.16 14.67
CA HIS A 51 -10.93 12.75 15.26
C HIS A 51 -11.23 11.26 15.13
N GLY A 52 -10.45 10.52 14.34
CA GLY A 52 -10.75 9.13 14.06
C GLY A 52 -9.61 8.43 13.35
N VAL A 53 -9.07 7.41 14.01
CA VAL A 53 -7.93 6.62 13.54
C VAL A 53 -8.36 5.18 13.35
N GLU A 54 -7.93 4.60 12.23
CA GLU A 54 -8.04 3.18 11.97
C GLU A 54 -6.66 2.52 12.03
N LEU A 55 -6.59 1.35 12.68
CA LEU A 55 -5.40 0.51 12.68
C LEU A 55 -5.78 -0.91 12.29
N THR A 56 -5.20 -1.37 11.19
CA THR A 56 -5.36 -2.74 10.72
C THR A 56 -4.14 -3.57 11.11
N GLY A 57 -4.35 -4.86 11.37
CA GLY A 57 -3.28 -5.82 11.53
C GLY A 57 -3.77 -7.23 11.28
N ARG A 58 -2.89 -8.20 11.58
CA ARG A 58 -3.17 -9.62 11.37
C ARG A 58 -2.73 -10.48 12.54
N VAL A 59 -3.51 -11.51 12.83
CA VAL A 59 -3.20 -12.57 13.80
C VAL A 59 -2.78 -13.82 13.06
N LEU A 60 -1.57 -14.29 13.38
CA LEU A 60 -0.90 -15.38 12.68
C LEU A 60 -0.38 -16.43 13.65
N LEU A 61 -0.17 -17.66 13.16
CA LEU A 61 0.65 -18.64 13.86
C LEU A 61 2.13 -18.41 13.53
N PRO A 62 3.02 -18.36 14.54
CA PRO A 62 4.46 -18.33 14.32
C PRO A 62 4.85 -19.64 13.64
N ARG A 63 5.52 -19.56 12.49
CA ARG A 63 6.19 -20.72 11.92
C ARG A 63 7.55 -20.88 12.59
N THR A 64 7.67 -21.85 13.48
CA THR A 64 8.97 -22.37 13.92
C THR A 64 9.61 -23.12 12.77
N MET A 65 10.69 -22.61 12.17
CA MET A 65 11.55 -23.41 11.30
C MET A 65 13.02 -22.99 11.36
N SER A 66 13.87 -24.00 11.15
CA SER A 66 15.32 -24.00 11.33
C SER A 66 16.06 -22.86 10.61
N PRO A 67 17.17 -22.35 11.19
CA PRO A 67 18.04 -21.38 10.54
C PRO A 67 18.50 -21.86 9.16
N PRO A 68 18.76 -20.93 8.21
CA PRO A 68 19.38 -21.28 6.93
C PRO A 68 20.72 -22.00 7.19
N ALA A 69 20.91 -23.19 6.61
CA ALA A 69 22.18 -23.89 6.67
C ALA A 69 23.13 -23.36 5.58
N THR A 70 24.42 -23.23 5.91
CA THR A 70 25.47 -22.86 4.95
C THR A 70 25.54 -23.93 3.85
N GLY A 71 25.25 -23.54 2.60
CA GLY A 71 25.28 -24.43 1.42
C GLY A 71 23.93 -24.67 0.73
N ASP A 72 22.83 -24.14 1.26
CA ASP A 72 21.52 -24.31 0.61
C ASP A 72 21.42 -23.59 -0.74
N ARG A 73 20.88 -24.30 -1.75
CA ARG A 73 20.64 -23.76 -3.09
C ARG A 73 19.75 -22.51 -2.99
N ARG A 74 20.13 -21.41 -3.67
CA ARG A 74 19.41 -20.10 -3.64
C ARG A 74 17.90 -20.20 -3.85
N TRP A 75 17.44 -21.14 -4.68
CA TRP A 75 16.01 -21.42 -4.89
C TRP A 75 15.30 -22.05 -3.67
N ARG A 76 15.96 -22.92 -2.90
CA ARG A 76 15.40 -23.48 -1.65
C ARG A 76 15.32 -22.42 -0.55
N ASN A 77 16.33 -21.57 -0.44
CA ASN A 77 16.28 -20.40 0.46
C ASN A 77 15.16 -19.42 0.06
N PHE A 78 14.95 -19.21 -1.24
CA PHE A 78 13.83 -18.45 -1.76
C PHE A 78 12.48 -19.10 -1.41
N LEU A 79 12.28 -20.39 -1.70
CA LEU A 79 11.04 -21.11 -1.35
C LEU A 79 10.77 -21.09 0.16
N ASN A 80 11.82 -21.26 0.99
CA ASN A 80 11.70 -21.18 2.43
C ASN A 80 11.35 -19.75 2.88
N SER A 81 11.90 -18.72 2.24
CA SER A 81 11.54 -17.32 2.50
C SER A 81 10.11 -17.00 2.06
N MET A 82 9.66 -17.51 0.90
CA MET A 82 8.27 -17.40 0.45
C MET A 82 7.32 -18.12 1.41
N ARG A 83 7.70 -19.29 1.93
CA ARG A 83 6.94 -19.97 3.00
C ARG A 83 6.91 -19.17 4.30
N ARG A 84 7.86 -18.27 4.59
CA ARG A 84 7.77 -17.33 5.74
C ARG A 84 6.65 -16.30 5.52
N LEU A 85 6.50 -15.81 4.29
CA LEU A 85 5.47 -14.82 3.93
C LEU A 85 4.05 -15.38 3.99
N PHE A 86 3.85 -16.67 3.67
CA PHE A 86 2.53 -17.33 3.72
C PHE A 86 2.24 -18.00 5.07
N SER A 87 2.33 -17.25 6.17
CA SER A 87 2.01 -17.72 7.52
C SER A 87 0.54 -18.14 7.67
N ARG A 88 0.25 -19.02 8.63
CA ARG A 88 -1.12 -19.53 8.83
C ARG A 88 -1.95 -18.51 9.60
N GLU A 89 -3.08 -18.17 9.02
CA GLU A 89 -4.05 -17.17 9.49
C GLU A 89 -4.89 -17.72 10.65
N VAL A 90 -5.24 -16.85 11.59
CA VAL A 90 -6.00 -17.21 12.79
C VAL A 90 -7.17 -16.26 13.03
N GLY A 91 -8.38 -16.78 12.84
CA GLY A 91 -9.64 -16.07 13.09
C GLY A 91 -10.22 -16.29 14.48
N GLY A 92 -11.15 -15.42 14.86
CA GLY A 92 -11.87 -15.47 16.14
C GLY A 92 -11.06 -15.01 17.36
N VAL A 93 -9.96 -14.28 17.15
CA VAL A 93 -9.09 -13.81 18.23
C VAL A 93 -9.41 -12.36 18.57
N ARG A 94 -9.74 -12.06 19.82
CA ARG A 94 -9.92 -10.67 20.27
C ARG A 94 -8.56 -9.98 20.45
N VAL A 95 -8.41 -8.86 19.77
CA VAL A 95 -7.27 -7.95 19.85
C VAL A 95 -7.71 -6.65 20.51
N ASN A 96 -6.96 -6.21 21.50
CA ASN A 96 -7.14 -4.93 22.16
C ASN A 96 -5.98 -4.00 21.81
N GLY A 97 -6.27 -2.73 21.56
CA GLY A 97 -5.26 -1.70 21.32
C GLY A 97 -5.50 -0.46 22.18
N VAL A 98 -4.42 0.22 22.53
CA VAL A 98 -4.42 1.51 23.22
C VAL A 98 -3.57 2.49 22.42
N LEU A 99 -4.15 3.63 22.05
CA LEU A 99 -3.51 4.74 21.35
C LEU A 99 -3.73 6.02 22.17
N ASP A 100 -2.68 6.61 22.73
CA ASP A 100 -2.76 7.81 23.58
C ASP A 100 -3.84 7.73 24.68
N GLY A 101 -3.95 6.56 25.34
CA GLY A 101 -4.95 6.29 26.38
C GLY A 101 -6.35 5.93 25.87
N ILE A 102 -6.59 5.96 24.56
CA ILE A 102 -7.85 5.56 23.92
C ILE A 102 -7.80 4.08 23.62
N SER A 103 -8.77 3.34 24.17
CA SER A 103 -8.88 1.89 23.97
C SER A 103 -9.80 1.54 22.80
N ALA A 104 -9.42 0.54 22.02
CA ALA A 104 -10.26 -0.07 20.99
C ALA A 104 -10.08 -1.59 21.02
N SER A 105 -11.11 -2.35 20.61
CA SER A 105 -11.04 -3.80 20.50
C SER A 105 -11.72 -4.30 19.24
N ALA A 106 -11.17 -5.35 18.63
CA ALA A 106 -11.75 -6.02 17.47
C ALA A 106 -11.49 -7.53 17.53
N VAL A 107 -12.21 -8.30 16.72
CA VAL A 107 -12.01 -9.74 16.58
C VAL A 107 -11.44 -10.02 15.19
N SER A 108 -10.43 -10.89 15.10
CA SER A 108 -9.86 -11.27 13.82
C SER A 108 -10.85 -12.09 12.98
N ASP A 109 -10.90 -11.81 11.67
CA ASP A 109 -11.71 -12.54 10.70
C ASP A 109 -11.11 -13.92 10.36
N ASP A 110 -11.77 -14.70 9.50
CA ASP A 110 -11.30 -16.02 9.07
C ASP A 110 -9.90 -15.99 8.43
N ASN A 111 -9.51 -14.86 7.84
CA ASN A 111 -8.20 -14.61 7.23
C ASN A 111 -7.19 -14.00 8.22
N GLY A 112 -7.57 -13.88 9.49
CA GLY A 112 -6.77 -13.34 10.58
C GLY A 112 -6.68 -11.82 10.64
N TYR A 113 -7.35 -11.06 9.78
CA TYR A 113 -7.30 -9.59 9.83
C TYR A 113 -8.19 -9.04 10.94
N PHE A 114 -7.74 -7.97 11.58
CA PHE A 114 -8.54 -7.18 12.51
C PHE A 114 -8.38 -5.70 12.21
N THR A 115 -9.40 -4.91 12.52
CA THR A 115 -9.38 -3.45 12.36
C THR A 115 -9.85 -2.79 13.64
N LEU A 116 -8.97 -2.03 14.29
CA LEU A 116 -9.27 -1.23 15.46
C LEU A 116 -9.64 0.19 15.02
N ASN A 117 -10.75 0.70 15.53
CA ASN A 117 -11.19 2.07 15.31
C ASN A 117 -11.08 2.85 16.63
N PHE A 118 -10.18 3.83 16.67
CA PHE A 118 -9.99 4.72 17.80
C PHE A 118 -10.78 6.00 17.56
N THR A 119 -11.70 6.32 18.47
CA THR A 119 -12.51 7.54 18.44
C THR A 119 -12.11 8.43 19.62
N PRO A 120 -11.10 9.29 19.46
CA PRO A 120 -10.66 10.20 20.51
C PRO A 120 -11.76 11.18 20.95
N LEU A 121 -11.84 11.46 22.25
CA LEU A 121 -12.72 12.52 22.79
C LEU A 121 -12.20 13.93 22.50
N SER A 122 -10.89 14.06 22.25
CA SER A 122 -10.24 15.34 21.92
C SER A 122 -9.27 15.13 20.76
N PRO A 123 -9.11 16.09 19.83
CA PRO A 123 -8.34 15.88 18.61
C PRO A 123 -6.90 15.43 18.90
N LEU A 124 -6.48 14.32 18.29
CA LEU A 124 -5.09 13.86 18.39
C LEU A 124 -4.15 14.83 17.64
N PRO A 125 -2.95 15.12 18.17
CA PRO A 125 -1.95 15.88 17.44
C PRO A 125 -1.63 15.25 16.07
N GLY A 126 -1.36 16.08 15.05
CA GLY A 126 -0.87 15.56 13.77
C GLY A 126 0.54 14.98 13.93
N GLY A 127 0.82 13.86 13.27
CA GLY A 127 2.14 13.24 13.29
C GLY A 127 2.11 11.72 13.45
N TRP A 128 3.27 11.18 13.82
CA TRP A 128 3.42 9.75 14.12
C TRP A 128 3.16 9.48 15.60
N HIS A 129 2.31 8.49 15.83
CA HIS A 129 1.94 7.97 17.14
C HIS A 129 2.22 6.48 17.21
N GLU A 130 2.11 5.93 18.41
CA GLU A 130 2.32 4.50 18.63
C GLU A 130 1.14 3.90 19.42
N ALA A 131 0.55 2.85 18.86
CA ALA A 131 -0.48 2.07 19.53
C ALA A 131 0.14 0.81 20.14
N ALA A 132 -0.19 0.54 21.41
CA ALA A 132 0.15 -0.72 22.08
C ALA A 132 -0.97 -1.73 21.84
N LEU A 133 -0.65 -2.90 21.30
CA LEU A 133 -1.60 -3.95 20.95
C LEU A 133 -1.36 -5.21 21.77
N SER A 134 -2.43 -5.92 22.10
CA SER A 134 -2.39 -7.15 22.89
C SER A 134 -3.49 -8.11 22.42
N ILE A 135 -3.30 -9.40 22.70
CA ILE A 135 -4.30 -10.44 22.46
C ILE A 135 -4.96 -10.77 23.80
N GLU A 136 -6.30 -10.82 23.83
CA GLU A 136 -7.04 -11.17 25.02
C GLU A 136 -6.62 -12.55 25.55
N GLY A 137 -6.31 -12.63 26.85
CA GLY A 137 -5.92 -13.88 27.52
C GLY A 137 -4.53 -14.42 27.13
N LYS A 138 -3.68 -13.62 26.46
CA LYS A 138 -2.28 -13.98 26.18
C LYS A 138 -1.32 -12.90 26.67
N GLU A 139 -0.17 -13.33 27.15
CA GLU A 139 0.91 -12.43 27.53
C GLU A 139 1.63 -11.89 26.29
N GLY A 140 2.11 -10.64 26.39
CA GLY A 140 2.86 -9.95 25.35
C GLY A 140 2.11 -8.76 24.76
N GLN A 141 2.89 -7.76 24.35
CA GLN A 141 2.40 -6.60 23.64
C GLN A 141 3.24 -6.37 22.39
N THR A 142 2.59 -5.89 21.32
CA THR A 142 3.25 -5.45 20.09
C THR A 142 2.93 -3.97 19.87
N ARG A 143 3.90 -3.21 19.39
CA ARG A 143 3.72 -1.79 19.05
C ARG A 143 3.43 -1.61 17.57
N ALA A 144 2.57 -0.67 17.25
CA ALA A 144 2.15 -0.35 15.90
C ALA A 144 2.27 1.15 15.65
N ARG A 145 2.81 1.53 14.49
CA ARG A 145 2.90 2.94 14.10
C ARG A 145 1.55 3.42 13.58
N VAL A 146 1.17 4.62 13.97
CA VAL A 146 -0.06 5.28 13.54
C VAL A 146 0.29 6.65 12.98
N GLN A 147 -0.18 6.98 11.77
CA GLN A 147 -0.05 8.31 11.21
C GLN A 147 -1.36 9.09 11.35
N VAL A 148 -1.37 10.13 12.17
CA VAL A 148 -2.49 11.08 12.27
C VAL A 148 -2.22 12.26 11.33
N ILE A 149 -3.11 12.46 10.36
CA ILE A 149 -2.98 13.51 9.35
C ILE A 149 -3.76 14.74 9.84
N GLY A 150 -3.03 15.71 10.41
CA GLY A 150 -3.56 17.00 10.85
C GLY A 150 -3.42 18.10 9.79
N ALA A 151 -2.35 18.89 9.86
CA ALA A 151 -2.16 20.10 9.07
C ALA A 151 -1.34 19.89 7.76
N ALA A 152 -1.78 18.97 6.90
CA ALA A 152 -1.12 18.73 5.60
C ALA A 152 -1.53 19.76 4.54
N ARG A 153 -0.61 20.17 3.65
CA ARG A 153 -0.95 21.04 2.50
C ARG A 153 -1.69 20.24 1.41
N PHE A 154 -1.27 19.00 1.20
CA PHE A 154 -1.88 18.04 0.29
C PHE A 154 -1.47 16.62 0.70
N GLY A 155 -2.17 15.61 0.21
CA GLY A 155 -1.75 14.21 0.28
C GLY A 155 -1.11 13.75 -1.04
N VAL A 156 -0.28 12.71 -0.96
CA VAL A 156 0.22 12.00 -2.13
C VAL A 156 -0.40 10.62 -2.13
N ILE A 157 -1.05 10.21 -3.22
CA ILE A 157 -1.48 8.83 -3.45
C ILE A 157 -0.55 8.24 -4.48
N SER A 158 0.10 7.14 -4.15
CA SER A 158 1.14 6.52 -4.97
C SER A 158 0.82 5.06 -5.21
N ASP A 159 0.89 4.62 -6.46
CA ASP A 159 1.09 3.20 -6.73
C ASP A 159 2.50 2.76 -6.30
N LEU A 160 2.66 1.51 -5.87
CA LEU A 160 3.92 0.98 -5.34
C LEU A 160 4.56 -0.07 -6.26
N ASP A 161 3.75 -0.90 -6.94
CA ASP A 161 4.21 -2.14 -7.57
C ASP A 161 5.07 -1.95 -8.83
N ASP A 162 4.71 -0.98 -9.69
CA ASP A 162 5.46 -0.65 -10.92
C ASP A 162 5.95 0.81 -10.99
N THR A 163 5.48 1.64 -10.05
CA THR A 163 5.86 3.05 -9.92
C THR A 163 7.13 3.24 -9.08
N VAL A 164 7.31 2.45 -8.01
CA VAL A 164 8.47 2.53 -7.10
C VAL A 164 9.41 1.32 -7.27
N ILE A 165 8.86 0.20 -7.71
CA ILE A 165 9.51 -1.10 -7.88
C ILE A 165 9.49 -1.46 -9.37
N GLN A 166 10.56 -2.03 -9.94
CA GLN A 166 10.57 -2.44 -11.36
C GLN A 166 10.05 -3.89 -11.50
N SER A 167 8.78 -4.08 -11.87
CA SER A 167 8.18 -5.41 -12.05
C SER A 167 8.34 -5.93 -13.49
N ASP A 168 9.58 -6.27 -13.86
CA ASP A 168 9.78 -7.20 -14.97
C ASP A 168 9.47 -8.63 -14.50
N VAL A 169 8.16 -8.92 -14.37
CA VAL A 169 7.36 -10.18 -14.42
C VAL A 169 7.89 -11.48 -13.77
N THR A 170 9.14 -11.59 -13.35
CA THR A 170 9.72 -12.88 -12.90
C THR A 170 10.01 -12.99 -11.41
N SER A 171 9.69 -11.98 -10.59
CA SER A 171 9.18 -12.10 -9.20
C SER A 171 9.49 -10.84 -8.38
N LEU A 172 8.49 -9.97 -8.19
CA LEU A 172 8.45 -8.92 -7.15
C LEU A 172 9.10 -9.36 -5.82
N PRO A 173 8.79 -10.55 -5.26
CA PRO A 173 9.45 -11.05 -4.06
C PRO A 173 10.99 -11.17 -4.17
N ARG A 174 11.49 -11.70 -5.28
CA ARG A 174 12.93 -11.88 -5.50
C ARG A 174 13.60 -10.54 -5.67
N MET A 175 12.98 -9.61 -6.37
CA MET A 175 13.54 -8.27 -6.54
C MET A 175 13.66 -7.56 -5.19
N LEU A 176 12.61 -7.58 -4.38
CA LEU A 176 12.62 -6.97 -3.05
C LEU A 176 13.65 -7.62 -2.11
N VAL A 177 13.71 -8.96 -2.07
CA VAL A 177 14.74 -9.66 -1.29
C VAL A 177 16.15 -9.34 -1.80
N THR A 178 16.35 -9.28 -3.11
CA THR A 178 17.64 -8.94 -3.73
C THR A 178 18.06 -7.51 -3.42
N ALA A 179 17.12 -6.57 -3.43
CA ALA A 179 17.32 -5.17 -3.09
C ALA A 179 17.73 -4.99 -1.62
N LEU A 180 17.12 -5.76 -0.71
CA LEU A 180 17.43 -5.72 0.73
C LEU A 180 18.69 -6.52 1.10
N THR A 181 19.07 -7.54 0.33
CA THR A 181 20.26 -8.37 0.60
C THR A 181 21.53 -7.89 -0.13
N GLY A 182 21.49 -6.70 -0.73
CA GLY A 182 22.67 -6.05 -1.33
C GLY A 182 23.13 -6.65 -2.66
N ASN A 183 22.44 -7.63 -3.25
CA ASN A 183 22.77 -8.18 -4.57
C ASN A 183 22.11 -7.38 -5.71
N ALA A 184 22.01 -6.07 -5.52
CA ALA A 184 21.30 -5.08 -6.35
C ALA A 184 22.06 -4.69 -7.63
N ARG A 185 22.87 -5.59 -8.20
CA ARG A 185 23.63 -5.32 -9.44
C ARG A 185 22.74 -5.16 -10.68
N THR A 186 21.44 -5.45 -10.56
CA THR A 186 20.45 -5.18 -11.59
C THR A 186 19.16 -4.68 -10.93
N ARG A 187 18.81 -3.42 -11.21
CA ARG A 187 17.53 -2.72 -10.87
C ARG A 187 17.49 -2.02 -9.51
N SER A 188 18.12 -0.84 -9.48
CA SER A 188 17.90 0.22 -8.49
C SER A 188 16.46 0.76 -8.61
N PRO A 189 15.81 1.25 -7.53
CA PRO A 189 14.73 2.21 -7.71
C PRO A 189 15.23 3.31 -8.66
N PHE A 190 14.35 3.77 -9.53
CA PHE A 190 14.75 4.67 -10.59
C PHE A 190 15.39 5.95 -10.01
N PRO A 191 16.43 6.49 -10.66
CA PRO A 191 17.16 7.64 -10.15
C PRO A 191 16.20 8.76 -9.71
N GLY A 192 16.42 9.29 -8.50
CA GLY A 192 15.65 10.41 -7.96
C GLY A 192 14.29 10.10 -7.34
N VAL A 193 13.74 8.87 -7.39
CA VAL A 193 12.38 8.59 -6.86
C VAL A 193 12.28 8.91 -5.37
N GLY A 194 13.23 8.41 -4.56
CA GLY A 194 13.23 8.71 -3.13
C GLY A 194 13.37 10.21 -2.84
N ALA A 195 14.15 10.94 -3.63
CA ALA A 195 14.30 12.38 -3.49
C ALA A 195 13.01 13.13 -3.86
N LEU A 196 12.33 12.75 -4.94
CA LEU A 196 11.05 13.32 -5.34
C LEU A 196 9.98 13.10 -4.26
N TYR A 197 9.88 11.88 -3.72
CA TYR A 197 8.88 11.60 -2.70
C TYR A 197 9.17 12.35 -1.41
N ARG A 198 10.44 12.47 -0.99
CA ARG A 198 10.81 13.30 0.16
C ARG A 198 10.48 14.78 -0.07
N ALA A 199 10.71 15.29 -1.28
CA ALA A 199 10.34 16.65 -1.65
C ALA A 199 8.83 16.89 -1.56
N LEU A 200 8.02 15.95 -2.04
CA LEU A 200 6.55 16.05 -1.98
C LEU A 200 6.00 15.86 -0.56
N ALA A 201 6.54 14.90 0.20
CA ALA A 201 6.12 14.63 1.57
C ALA A 201 6.53 15.76 2.52
N ARG A 202 7.69 16.39 2.27
CA ARG A 202 8.38 17.31 3.18
C ARG A 202 8.71 16.65 4.53
N GLU A 203 9.61 17.25 5.28
CA GLU A 203 9.97 16.83 6.63
C GLU A 203 9.50 17.89 7.65
N GLY A 204 9.18 17.46 8.87
CA GLY A 204 8.78 18.35 9.97
C GLY A 204 7.29 18.67 10.04
N GLU A 205 6.95 19.81 10.64
CA GLU A 205 5.57 20.28 10.81
C GLU A 205 4.91 20.55 9.45
N GLY A 206 3.64 20.14 9.32
CA GLY A 206 2.90 20.27 8.07
C GLY A 206 3.30 19.28 6.98
N ARG A 207 3.91 18.14 7.37
CA ARG A 207 4.21 17.01 6.48
C ARG A 207 2.99 16.58 5.68
N ASN A 208 3.18 16.46 4.37
CA ASN A 208 2.21 15.87 3.46
C ASN A 208 2.25 14.33 3.59
N PRO A 209 1.12 13.65 3.86
CA PRO A 209 1.09 12.20 3.94
C PRO A 209 1.30 11.58 2.57
N VAL A 210 1.99 10.43 2.54
CA VAL A 210 2.06 9.57 1.36
C VAL A 210 1.27 8.30 1.67
N PHE A 211 0.24 8.04 0.87
CA PHE A 211 -0.58 6.85 0.91
C PHE A 211 -0.17 5.95 -0.25
N TYR A 212 0.27 4.74 0.06
CA TYR A 212 0.64 3.76 -0.96
C TYR A 212 -0.54 2.83 -1.23
N VAL A 213 -0.95 2.70 -2.48
CA VAL A 213 -2.05 1.82 -2.90
C VAL A 213 -1.48 0.81 -3.88
N SER A 214 -1.57 -0.47 -3.58
CA SER A 214 -0.83 -1.49 -4.33
C SER A 214 -1.66 -2.76 -4.54
N SER A 215 -1.44 -3.37 -5.70
CA SER A 215 -2.02 -4.65 -6.08
C SER A 215 -1.34 -5.84 -5.38
N SER A 216 -0.17 -5.63 -4.78
CA SER A 216 0.54 -6.65 -3.99
C SER A 216 -0.27 -7.15 -2.79
N PRO A 217 -0.15 -8.44 -2.45
CA PRO A 217 -0.76 -8.99 -1.23
C PRO A 217 -0.18 -8.41 0.08
N TRP A 218 -1.01 -8.32 1.12
CA TRP A 218 -0.59 -7.94 2.49
C TRP A 218 0.58 -8.76 3.05
N ASN A 219 0.80 -9.98 2.56
CA ASN A 219 1.94 -10.81 2.91
C ASN A 219 3.30 -10.15 2.60
N PHE A 220 3.34 -9.15 1.71
CA PHE A 220 4.55 -8.40 1.37
C PHE A 220 4.75 -7.15 2.21
N PHE A 221 3.85 -6.82 3.14
CA PHE A 221 3.91 -5.59 3.92
C PHE A 221 5.30 -5.33 4.55
N ASP A 222 5.84 -6.28 5.32
CA ASP A 222 7.13 -6.10 6.01
C ASP A 222 8.28 -5.86 5.03
N LEU A 223 8.21 -6.50 3.86
CA LEU A 223 9.23 -6.44 2.82
C LEU A 223 9.19 -5.09 2.09
N LEU A 224 7.98 -4.62 1.76
CA LEU A 224 7.74 -3.31 1.17
C LEU A 224 8.11 -2.19 2.14
N TRP A 225 7.74 -2.34 3.41
CA TRP A 225 8.08 -1.39 4.48
C TRP A 225 9.60 -1.22 4.62
N GLN A 226 10.34 -2.33 4.73
CA GLN A 226 11.80 -2.32 4.79
C GLN A 226 12.42 -1.71 3.53
N PHE A 227 11.83 -1.96 2.36
CA PHE A 227 12.31 -1.39 1.10
C PHE A 227 12.13 0.13 1.08
N LEU A 228 10.97 0.65 1.48
CA LEU A 228 10.72 2.10 1.58
C LEU A 228 11.74 2.75 2.53
N ASP A 229 11.92 2.16 3.71
CA ASP A 229 12.88 2.64 4.72
C ASP A 229 14.32 2.62 4.20
N TYR A 230 14.76 1.48 3.65
CA TYR A 230 16.11 1.31 3.08
C TYR A 230 16.40 2.29 1.94
N ARG A 231 15.40 2.59 1.10
CA ARG A 231 15.52 3.56 0.00
C ARG A 231 15.26 5.00 0.41
N ARG A 232 15.04 5.25 1.71
CA ARG A 232 14.69 6.56 2.28
C ARG A 232 13.49 7.19 1.57
N ILE A 233 12.54 6.36 1.16
CA ILE A 233 11.26 6.80 0.63
C ILE A 233 10.36 7.04 1.86
N PRO A 234 9.60 8.15 1.92
CA PRO A 234 8.81 8.49 3.10
C PRO A 234 7.84 7.37 3.48
N LEU A 235 7.95 6.88 4.71
CA LEU A 235 7.03 5.88 5.23
C LEU A 235 5.60 6.45 5.33
N GLY A 236 4.61 5.59 5.15
CA GLY A 236 3.21 6.00 5.17
C GLY A 236 2.27 4.80 5.16
N PRO A 237 0.94 5.04 5.26
CA PRO A 237 -0.04 3.98 5.23
C PRO A 237 0.00 3.25 3.89
N MET A 238 -0.05 1.92 3.93
CA MET A 238 -0.06 1.07 2.75
C MET A 238 -1.38 0.31 2.66
N PHE A 239 -2.00 0.33 1.50
CA PHE A 239 -3.24 -0.37 1.19
C PHE A 239 -2.92 -1.46 0.19
N LEU A 240 -2.86 -2.69 0.69
CA LEU A 240 -2.49 -3.88 -0.07
C LEU A 240 -3.72 -4.77 -0.28
N ARG A 241 -3.64 -5.71 -1.22
CA ARG A 241 -4.74 -6.65 -1.47
C ARG A 241 -4.76 -7.79 -0.44
N SER A 242 -5.94 -8.18 0.02
CA SER A 242 -6.12 -9.41 0.78
C SER A 242 -6.06 -10.62 -0.15
N TRP A 243 -5.23 -11.61 0.17
CA TRP A 243 -5.26 -12.92 -0.48
C TRP A 243 -6.49 -13.71 0.00
N GLY A 244 -7.33 -14.25 -0.89
CA GLY A 244 -8.51 -15.07 -0.51
C GLY A 244 -9.78 -14.80 -1.33
N ALA A 245 -10.92 -15.30 -0.88
CA ALA A 245 -12.21 -15.31 -1.60
C ALA A 245 -12.74 -13.92 -2.06
N GLY A 246 -12.18 -12.81 -1.56
CA GLY A 246 -12.39 -11.46 -2.09
C GLY A 246 -11.76 -11.18 -3.47
N LEU A 247 -10.85 -12.05 -3.94
CA LEU A 247 -10.24 -11.97 -5.28
C LEU A 247 -11.27 -12.13 -6.42
N LEU A 248 -12.40 -12.79 -6.17
CA LEU A 248 -13.49 -12.94 -7.15
C LEU A 248 -14.42 -11.71 -7.17
N ALA A 249 -14.52 -10.96 -6.08
CA ALA A 249 -15.42 -9.82 -5.94
C ALA A 249 -14.86 -8.50 -6.51
N GLU A 250 -13.53 -8.36 -6.63
CA GLU A 250 -12.90 -7.10 -7.04
C GLU A 250 -12.06 -7.24 -8.32
N HIS A 251 -12.75 -7.44 -9.45
CA HIS A 251 -12.17 -7.14 -10.75
C HIS A 251 -12.11 -5.60 -10.91
N GLY A 252 -10.94 -4.98 -10.68
CA GLY A 252 -10.68 -3.54 -10.88
C GLY A 252 -11.10 -2.58 -9.75
N GLY A 253 -11.85 -3.06 -8.74
CA GLY A 253 -12.42 -2.21 -7.68
C GLY A 253 -11.49 -1.80 -6.54
N HIS A 254 -10.43 -2.57 -6.25
CA HIS A 254 -9.61 -2.34 -5.04
C HIS A 254 -8.97 -0.95 -4.99
N LYS A 255 -8.18 -0.60 -6.01
CA LYS A 255 -7.49 0.71 -6.09
C LYS A 255 -8.49 1.86 -6.05
N HIS A 256 -9.57 1.76 -6.84
CA HIS A 256 -10.66 2.75 -6.83
C HIS A 256 -11.30 2.92 -5.45
N GLY A 257 -11.68 1.82 -4.80
CA GLY A 257 -12.32 1.85 -3.49
C GLY A 257 -11.42 2.43 -2.40
N VAL A 258 -10.12 2.13 -2.44
CA VAL A 258 -9.14 2.74 -1.52
C VAL A 258 -9.00 4.24 -1.77
N ILE A 259 -8.87 4.66 -3.04
CA ILE A 259 -8.77 6.08 -3.38
C ILE A 259 -10.03 6.81 -2.93
N ASP A 260 -11.21 6.29 -3.25
CA ASP A 260 -12.49 6.84 -2.81
C ASP A 260 -12.53 7.03 -1.30
N ARG A 261 -12.14 5.99 -0.55
CA ARG A 261 -12.07 6.02 0.90
C ARG A 261 -11.13 7.12 1.43
N LEU A 262 -10.01 7.38 0.75
CA LEU A 262 -9.10 8.47 1.12
C LEU A 262 -9.73 9.85 0.88
N PHE A 263 -10.39 10.04 -0.26
CA PHE A 263 -11.09 11.29 -0.57
C PHE A 263 -12.26 11.56 0.37
N GLU A 264 -12.98 10.52 0.79
CA GLU A 264 -14.05 10.58 1.79
C GLU A 264 -13.53 10.85 3.20
N ARG A 265 -12.43 10.19 3.60
CA ARG A 265 -11.84 10.35 4.93
C ARG A 265 -11.24 11.75 5.14
N PHE A 266 -10.72 12.36 4.08
CA PHE A 266 -10.08 13.68 4.13
C PHE A 266 -10.80 14.65 3.20
N PRO A 267 -12.02 15.11 3.51
CA PRO A 267 -12.86 15.87 2.57
C PRO A 267 -12.23 17.18 2.06
N ASP A 268 -11.39 17.82 2.88
CA ASP A 268 -10.75 19.10 2.54
C ASP A 268 -9.34 18.95 1.94
N LEU A 269 -8.75 17.75 2.05
CA LEU A 269 -7.39 17.51 1.55
C LEU A 269 -7.41 17.34 0.04
N LYS A 270 -6.49 18.03 -0.63
CA LYS A 270 -6.21 17.85 -2.06
C LYS A 270 -5.10 16.82 -2.26
N PHE A 271 -5.06 16.17 -3.40
CA PHE A 271 -4.14 15.06 -3.66
C PHE A 271 -3.30 15.25 -4.92
N VAL A 272 -2.04 14.82 -4.84
CA VAL A 272 -1.19 14.51 -5.98
C VAL A 272 -1.26 13.01 -6.21
N LEU A 273 -1.51 12.58 -7.44
CA LEU A 273 -1.60 11.17 -7.81
C LEU A 273 -0.34 10.76 -8.56
N ILE A 274 0.30 9.67 -8.16
CA ILE A 274 1.51 9.14 -8.79
C ILE A 274 1.27 7.68 -9.14
N GLY A 275 1.51 7.32 -10.39
CA GLY A 275 1.33 5.97 -10.90
C GLY A 275 2.23 5.70 -12.10
N ASP A 276 1.99 4.60 -12.79
CA ASP A 276 2.73 4.22 -13.99
C ASP A 276 1.84 3.91 -15.19
N SER A 277 2.47 3.83 -16.36
CA SER A 277 1.81 3.62 -17.64
C SER A 277 1.58 2.15 -17.99
N GLY A 278 2.10 1.20 -17.20
CA GLY A 278 1.93 -0.23 -17.44
C GLY A 278 0.63 -0.78 -16.85
N GLU A 279 0.12 -0.13 -15.80
CA GLU A 279 -1.15 -0.47 -15.17
C GLU A 279 -2.33 0.41 -15.65
N GLN A 280 -3.51 0.19 -15.06
CA GLN A 280 -4.72 0.99 -15.32
C GLN A 280 -4.69 2.37 -14.64
N ASP A 281 -3.57 2.79 -14.03
CA ASP A 281 -3.50 4.00 -13.20
C ASP A 281 -3.94 5.27 -13.92
N ALA A 282 -3.53 5.47 -15.18
CA ALA A 282 -3.96 6.63 -15.97
C ALA A 282 -5.49 6.69 -16.12
N LEU A 283 -6.13 5.54 -16.34
CA LEU A 283 -7.58 5.44 -16.43
C LEU A 283 -8.24 5.67 -15.07
N ILE A 284 -7.76 5.01 -14.01
CA ILE A 284 -8.25 5.15 -12.64
C ILE A 284 -8.19 6.62 -12.21
N TYR A 285 -7.04 7.27 -12.38
CA TYR A 285 -6.85 8.66 -12.00
C TYR A 285 -7.71 9.62 -12.82
N SER A 286 -8.01 9.29 -14.07
CA SER A 286 -8.95 10.09 -14.86
C SER A 286 -10.39 10.04 -14.33
N GLU A 287 -10.82 8.88 -13.82
CA GLU A 287 -12.12 8.72 -13.17
C GLU A 287 -12.16 9.46 -11.84
N VAL A 288 -11.08 9.37 -11.06
CA VAL A 288 -10.93 10.09 -9.79
C VAL A 288 -10.97 11.61 -10.01
N VAL A 289 -10.26 12.15 -11.01
CA VAL A 289 -10.30 13.59 -11.32
C VAL A 289 -11.71 14.06 -11.69
N ARG A 290 -12.45 13.25 -12.46
CA ARG A 290 -13.85 13.55 -12.83
C ARG A 290 -14.77 13.54 -11.61
N LYS A 291 -14.62 12.54 -10.73
CA LYS A 291 -15.45 12.37 -9.53
C LYS A 291 -15.16 13.42 -8.46
N TYR A 292 -13.89 13.80 -8.27
CA TYR A 292 -13.43 14.74 -7.25
C TYR A 292 -12.81 16.00 -7.87
N ALA A 293 -13.57 16.64 -8.75
CA ALA A 293 -13.14 17.87 -9.44
C ALA A 293 -12.63 18.94 -8.46
N GLY A 294 -11.49 19.55 -8.77
CA GLY A 294 -10.85 20.57 -7.92
C GLY A 294 -10.06 20.04 -6.71
N ARG A 295 -10.08 18.73 -6.47
CA ARG A 295 -9.37 18.07 -5.35
C ARG A 295 -8.12 17.30 -5.76
N VAL A 296 -7.86 17.15 -7.06
CA VAL A 296 -6.59 16.62 -7.59
C VAL A 296 -5.74 17.79 -8.07
N LEU A 297 -4.49 17.87 -7.59
CA LEU A 297 -3.54 18.94 -7.93
C LEU A 297 -2.77 18.61 -9.20
N ALA A 298 -2.26 17.40 -9.31
CA ALA A 298 -1.49 16.93 -10.45
C ALA A 298 -1.53 15.40 -10.52
N VAL A 299 -1.37 14.87 -11.73
CA VAL A 299 -1.22 13.44 -11.98
C VAL A 299 0.14 13.20 -12.63
N TYR A 300 0.99 12.44 -11.97
CA TYR A 300 2.28 12.00 -12.50
C TYR A 300 2.19 10.55 -12.90
N ILE A 301 2.19 10.28 -14.22
CA ILE A 301 2.25 8.92 -14.76
C ILE A 301 3.66 8.69 -15.26
N ARG A 302 4.32 7.69 -14.71
CA ARG A 302 5.64 7.27 -15.14
C ARG A 302 5.54 6.49 -16.46
N ASP A 303 6.36 6.84 -17.45
CA ASP A 303 6.46 6.06 -18.68
C ASP A 303 7.44 4.89 -18.53
N ILE A 304 6.92 3.66 -18.54
CA ILE A 304 7.71 2.41 -18.56
C ILE A 304 7.62 1.63 -19.87
N THR A 305 6.70 2.00 -20.76
CA THR A 305 6.32 1.22 -21.93
C THR A 305 6.51 1.96 -23.25
N GLY A 306 7.00 3.20 -23.24
CA GLY A 306 6.96 4.09 -24.39
C GLY A 306 5.56 4.70 -24.60
N ALA A 307 4.80 4.82 -23.52
CA ALA A 307 3.43 5.34 -23.45
C ALA A 307 3.30 6.81 -23.91
N PHE A 308 4.40 7.52 -24.17
CA PHE A 308 4.36 8.76 -24.95
C PHE A 308 3.61 8.61 -26.30
N GLN A 309 3.52 7.39 -26.85
CA GLN A 309 2.80 7.09 -28.09
C GLN A 309 1.42 6.45 -27.89
N ASP A 310 0.97 6.23 -26.65
CA ASP A 310 -0.36 5.67 -26.39
C ASP A 310 -1.44 6.75 -26.57
N GLU A 311 -2.24 6.62 -27.63
CA GLU A 311 -3.35 7.52 -27.95
C GLU A 311 -4.36 7.63 -26.79
N THR A 312 -4.53 6.57 -26.00
CA THR A 312 -5.43 6.54 -24.85
C THR A 312 -4.94 7.52 -23.79
N VAL A 313 -3.66 7.45 -23.44
CA VAL A 313 -3.05 8.29 -22.41
C VAL A 313 -3.01 9.75 -22.85
N LEU A 314 -2.73 10.02 -24.12
CA LEU A 314 -2.77 11.37 -24.70
C LEU A 314 -4.19 11.95 -24.67
N LYS A 315 -5.21 11.15 -24.97
CA LYS A 315 -6.61 11.56 -24.87
C LYS A 315 -7.00 11.90 -23.43
N LEU A 316 -6.64 11.03 -22.48
CA LEU A 316 -6.88 11.26 -21.04
C LEU A 316 -6.20 12.55 -20.58
N ARG A 317 -4.95 12.80 -21.00
CA ARG A 317 -4.26 14.06 -20.71
C ARG A 317 -5.04 15.28 -21.19
N GLY A 318 -5.59 15.26 -22.40
CA GLY A 318 -6.42 16.34 -22.93
C GLY A 318 -7.72 16.52 -22.16
N GLU A 319 -8.34 15.43 -21.70
CA GLU A 319 -9.54 15.48 -20.85
C GLU A 319 -9.24 16.09 -19.48
N LEU A 320 -8.13 15.71 -18.85
CA LEU A 320 -7.72 16.22 -17.54
C LEU A 320 -7.34 17.70 -17.60
N ALA A 321 -6.67 18.13 -18.67
CA ALA A 321 -6.34 19.54 -18.89
C ALA A 321 -7.61 20.42 -18.94
N ARG A 322 -8.70 19.93 -19.57
CA ARG A 322 -10.00 20.64 -19.56
C ARG A 322 -10.64 20.70 -18.17
N ALA A 323 -10.32 19.74 -17.30
CA ALA A 323 -10.73 19.75 -15.89
C ALA A 323 -9.77 20.58 -15.00
N GLY A 324 -8.76 21.23 -15.58
CA GLY A 324 -7.78 22.04 -14.85
C GLY A 324 -6.73 21.24 -14.10
N VAL A 325 -6.50 19.97 -14.47
CA VAL A 325 -5.51 19.09 -13.85
C VAL A 325 -4.47 18.68 -14.88
N ASP A 326 -3.19 18.88 -14.57
CA ASP A 326 -2.11 18.45 -15.44
C ASP A 326 -1.80 16.97 -15.22
N LEU A 327 -1.90 16.18 -16.30
CA LEU A 327 -1.32 14.85 -16.39
C LEU A 327 0.05 14.96 -17.07
N VAL A 328 1.09 14.63 -16.32
CA VAL A 328 2.48 14.65 -16.76
C VAL A 328 2.96 13.23 -16.96
N LEU A 329 3.32 12.91 -18.21
CA LEU A 329 4.05 11.69 -18.52
C LEU A 329 5.52 11.91 -18.19
N ALA A 330 5.93 11.42 -17.03
CA ALA A 330 7.26 11.62 -16.51
C ALA A 330 8.21 10.53 -17.04
N ALA A 331 9.17 10.96 -17.87
CA ALA A 331 10.27 10.09 -18.31
C ALA A 331 11.20 9.72 -17.13
N ASP A 332 11.36 10.64 -16.18
CA ASP A 332 12.14 10.45 -14.97
C ASP A 332 11.59 11.28 -13.80
N SER A 333 12.18 11.08 -12.61
CA SER A 333 11.83 11.83 -11.40
C SER A 333 12.07 13.33 -11.54
N LEU A 334 13.01 13.75 -12.41
CA LEU A 334 13.37 15.15 -12.59
C LEU A 334 12.28 15.91 -13.35
N ASN A 335 11.69 15.30 -14.38
CA ASN A 335 10.58 15.88 -15.13
C ASN A 335 9.35 16.11 -14.23
N ALA A 336 8.99 15.12 -13.41
CA ALA A 336 7.92 15.27 -12.42
C ALA A 336 8.25 16.35 -11.38
N ALA A 337 9.49 16.38 -10.87
CA ALA A 337 9.93 17.39 -9.91
C ALA A 337 9.90 18.82 -10.50
N GLY A 338 10.29 18.99 -11.76
CA GLY A 338 10.28 20.29 -12.43
C GLY A 338 8.87 20.86 -12.54
N HIS A 339 7.91 20.02 -12.91
CA HIS A 339 6.50 20.39 -12.91
C HIS A 339 5.97 20.69 -11.50
N ALA A 340 6.27 19.83 -10.53
CA ALA A 340 5.88 20.05 -9.13
C ALA A 340 6.42 21.37 -8.57
N MET A 341 7.64 21.76 -8.95
CA MET A 341 8.22 23.05 -8.58
C MET A 341 7.48 24.21 -9.25
N ALA A 342 7.16 24.11 -10.54
CA ALA A 342 6.42 25.14 -11.27
C ALA A 342 5.01 25.38 -10.67
N MET A 343 4.39 24.32 -10.14
CA MET A 343 3.12 24.37 -9.42
C MET A 343 3.23 24.83 -7.94
N GLY A 344 4.43 25.03 -7.41
CA GLY A 344 4.65 25.38 -6.00
C GLY A 344 4.36 24.23 -5.01
N LEU A 345 4.33 22.99 -5.49
CA LEU A 345 4.20 21.78 -4.66
C LEU A 345 5.50 21.48 -3.93
N ILE A 346 6.64 21.74 -4.57
CA ILE A 346 7.98 21.64 -3.99
C ILE A 346 8.75 22.95 -4.17
N THR A 347 9.75 23.18 -3.33
CA THR A 347 10.64 24.35 -3.36
C THR A 347 11.80 24.17 -4.34
N PRO A 348 12.45 25.27 -4.79
CA PRO A 348 13.66 25.18 -5.60
C PRO A 348 14.83 24.43 -4.91
N SER A 349 14.92 24.47 -3.58
CA SER A 349 15.86 23.67 -2.81
C SER A 349 15.57 22.17 -2.89
N GLU A 350 14.31 21.78 -2.74
CA GLU A 350 13.88 20.38 -2.84
C GLU A 350 14.08 19.85 -4.27
N TYR A 351 13.76 20.65 -5.30
CA TYR A 351 14.03 20.30 -6.71
C TYR A 351 15.53 20.05 -6.97
N ARG A 352 16.42 20.90 -6.44
CA ARG A 352 17.87 20.68 -6.55
C ARG A 352 18.30 19.36 -5.89
N GLY A 353 17.67 18.97 -4.79
CA GLY A 353 17.89 17.66 -4.16
C GLY A 353 17.50 16.50 -5.08
N VAL A 354 16.40 16.62 -5.83
CA VAL A 354 16.02 15.63 -6.85
C VAL A 354 17.03 15.60 -7.99
N LEU A 355 17.43 16.77 -8.52
CA LEU A 355 18.43 16.88 -9.58
C LEU A 355 19.73 16.17 -9.21
N VAL A 356 20.29 16.46 -8.03
CA VAL A 356 21.51 15.79 -7.54
C VAL A 356 21.31 14.28 -7.40
N SER A 357 20.13 13.82 -6.96
CA SER A 357 19.84 12.39 -6.87
C SER A 357 19.69 11.69 -8.22
N VAL A 358 19.39 12.43 -9.30
CA VAL A 358 19.26 11.90 -10.66
C VAL A 358 20.61 11.96 -11.40
N THR A 359 21.35 13.05 -11.27
CA THR A 359 22.61 13.30 -12.00
C THR A 359 23.87 12.93 -11.23
N GLY A 360 23.77 12.75 -9.91
CA GLY A 360 24.90 12.40 -9.05
C GLY A 360 25.42 11.00 -9.34
N PRO A 361 26.71 10.71 -9.09
CA PRO A 361 27.22 9.36 -9.18
C PRO A 361 26.42 8.48 -8.21
N THR A 362 25.84 7.39 -8.72
CA THR A 362 25.22 6.36 -7.89
C THR A 362 26.23 6.00 -6.79
N GLU A 363 25.90 6.25 -5.51
CA GLU A 363 26.79 5.94 -4.40
C GLU A 363 27.29 4.48 -4.55
N ARG A 364 28.62 4.35 -4.61
CA ARG A 364 29.36 3.16 -5.07
C ARG A 364 29.33 2.01 -4.09
#